data_AF-A0A9D8JDL7-F1
#
_entry.id   AF-A0A9D8JDL7-F1
#
_cell.length_a   1.000
_cell.length_b   1.000
_cell.length_c   1.000
_cell.angle_alpha   90.00
_cell.angle_beta   90.00
_cell.angle_gamma   90.00
#
_symmetry.space_group_name_H-M   'P 1'
#
loop_
_entity.id
_entity.type
_entity.pdbx_description
1 polymer ?
#
loop_
_entity_poly.entity_id
_entity_poly.type
_entity_poly.pdbx_seq_one_letter_code
_entity_poly.pdbx_strand_id
1 'polypeptide(L)'
;MSVFARWLLPALLLASCSPTQVLPTTGNYGGAEDEGARGAKKSKSKTGADQAADQQGPASTVSLGAVTPPSAAEQLIAQDAAANGGANIIYATIGHLSPDGQQNEKLATVREGMVKVLNSVSSRPEIVNLKAIDAGQTVYRIDMAAYNQSGAISRLKSADQASSNVSTVGSATVVKGDWLVFALSRPEVYDPIMNLPQLGRLLDARLGVDWNQAKYINVSKSEVAFAGRVLARVPLQMAGKPGGYYWRSYDFVREDIRDRAFRDPSSVRVTSVPDFVAGEFFFSLPNGLQGYFLTGFGDQHRYDVPADRAAGGISPPVASDYRRPQDGLNHCVAGKAPCGIVINGESCMTCHASGINFPIESAGTNNATMAEMTDLINQDRARFISALKEMGIDEGKPEPILGSVNIFRADRGYADKRRQASEVSGLTGR
;
A
#
# COMPACT_ATOMS: atom_id res chain seq x y z
N MET A 1 -1.25 30.45 53.26
CA MET A 1 -2.44 29.67 52.86
C MET A 1 -2.81 30.06 51.43
N SER A 2 -2.79 29.08 50.54
CA SER A 2 -3.39 28.99 49.19
C SER A 2 -3.17 30.12 48.15
N VAL A 3 -2.40 29.78 47.11
CA VAL A 3 -2.44 30.43 45.79
C VAL A 3 -2.98 29.40 44.78
N PHE A 4 -4.10 29.70 44.14
CA PHE A 4 -4.70 28.90 43.07
C PHE A 4 -4.06 29.26 41.72
N ALA A 5 -3.41 28.29 41.06
CA ALA A 5 -2.99 28.39 39.67
C ALA A 5 -3.90 27.49 38.80
N ARG A 6 -4.72 28.10 37.94
CA ARG A 6 -5.49 27.43 36.89
C ARG A 6 -4.55 27.10 35.72
N TRP A 7 -4.44 25.82 35.39
CA TRP A 7 -3.85 25.36 34.12
C TRP A 7 -4.95 25.23 33.07
N LEU A 8 -4.79 25.96 31.96
CA LEU A 8 -5.54 25.80 30.73
C LEU A 8 -4.97 24.59 29.96
N LEU A 9 -5.78 23.58 29.72
CA LEU A 9 -5.51 22.51 28.74
C LEU A 9 -5.72 23.06 27.32
N PRO A 10 -4.82 22.78 26.35
CA PRO A 10 -5.10 23.04 24.96
C PRO A 10 -6.03 21.95 24.41
N ALA A 11 -7.10 22.36 23.74
CA ALA A 11 -7.96 21.47 22.97
C ALA A 11 -7.16 20.90 21.79
N LEU A 12 -6.87 19.59 21.81
CA LEU A 12 -6.39 18.87 20.63
C LEU A 12 -7.52 18.78 19.61
N LEU A 13 -7.29 19.32 18.42
CA LEU A 13 -8.12 19.11 17.24
C LEU A 13 -8.03 17.63 16.83
N LEU A 14 -9.14 16.92 16.99
CA LEU A 14 -9.35 15.59 16.40
C LEU A 14 -9.39 15.76 14.87
N ALA A 15 -8.36 15.29 14.17
CA ALA A 15 -8.43 15.08 12.74
C ALA A 15 -9.34 13.88 12.46
N SER A 16 -10.65 14.15 12.34
CA SER A 16 -11.61 13.20 11.79
C SER A 16 -11.34 13.04 10.29
N CYS A 17 -11.27 11.80 9.80
CA CYS A 17 -11.35 11.47 8.38
C CYS A 17 -12.74 11.86 7.83
N SER A 18 -12.94 13.14 7.53
CA SER A 18 -14.08 13.60 6.75
C SER A 18 -13.58 14.12 5.41
N PRO A 19 -14.14 13.66 4.28
CA PRO A 19 -13.90 14.32 3.01
C PRO A 19 -14.46 15.75 3.09
N THR A 20 -13.64 16.74 2.74
CA THR A 20 -14.09 18.07 2.36
C THR A 20 -15.27 17.95 1.40
N GLN A 21 -16.43 18.47 1.81
CA GLN A 21 -17.67 18.43 1.05
C GLN A 21 -17.48 19.15 -0.29
N VAL A 22 -17.49 18.39 -1.38
CA VAL A 22 -17.78 18.93 -2.71
C VAL A 22 -19.30 18.92 -2.86
N LEU A 23 -19.91 20.10 -2.82
CA LEU A 23 -21.33 20.29 -3.12
C LEU A 23 -21.62 19.86 -4.57
N PRO A 24 -22.59 18.98 -4.82
CA PRO A 24 -23.00 18.68 -6.19
C PRO A 24 -23.91 19.81 -6.71
N THR A 25 -23.48 20.47 -7.77
CA THR A 25 -24.33 21.33 -8.59
C THR A 25 -25.41 20.50 -9.27
N THR A 26 -26.66 20.86 -9.03
CA THR A 26 -27.87 20.30 -9.63
C THR A 26 -27.87 20.48 -11.15
N GLY A 27 -27.95 19.37 -11.89
CA GLY A 27 -28.23 19.35 -13.33
C GLY A 27 -29.38 18.38 -13.61
N ASN A 28 -30.51 18.95 -14.05
CA ASN A 28 -31.74 18.25 -14.45
C ASN A 28 -31.48 17.14 -15.49
N TYR A 29 -32.09 15.98 -15.29
CA TYR A 29 -32.33 15.00 -16.35
C TYR A 29 -33.84 14.80 -16.51
N GLY A 30 -34.37 15.33 -17.61
CA GLY A 30 -35.67 14.98 -18.15
C GLY A 30 -35.60 13.60 -18.80
N GLY A 31 -36.63 12.79 -18.55
CA GLY A 31 -36.80 11.49 -19.19
C GLY A 31 -37.22 11.61 -20.65
N ALA A 32 -36.91 10.56 -21.40
CA ALA A 32 -37.75 10.09 -22.49
C ALA A 32 -37.51 8.59 -22.61
N GLU A 33 -38.63 7.87 -22.55
CA GLU A 33 -38.81 6.47 -22.85
C GLU A 33 -38.45 6.21 -24.32
N ASP A 34 -37.92 5.04 -24.64
CA ASP A 34 -38.36 4.36 -25.86
C ASP A 34 -38.11 2.85 -25.78
N GLU A 35 -39.13 2.12 -26.21
CA GLU A 35 -39.25 0.68 -26.23
C GLU A 35 -38.44 0.05 -27.39
N GLY A 36 -38.19 -1.25 -27.30
CA GLY A 36 -38.32 -2.08 -28.51
C GLY A 36 -37.20 -3.07 -28.84
N ALA A 37 -37.61 -4.34 -28.79
CA ALA A 37 -37.29 -5.39 -29.74
C ALA A 37 -35.99 -6.22 -29.60
N ARG A 38 -36.23 -7.44 -29.12
CA ARG A 38 -35.50 -8.70 -29.30
C ARG A 38 -35.00 -8.93 -30.73
N GLY A 39 -33.80 -9.49 -30.85
CA GLY A 39 -33.31 -10.10 -32.09
C GLY A 39 -32.12 -11.03 -31.85
N ALA A 40 -32.38 -12.33 -31.72
CA ALA A 40 -31.37 -13.37 -31.70
C ALA A 40 -30.70 -13.52 -33.07
N LYS A 41 -29.36 -13.67 -33.12
CA LYS A 41 -28.69 -14.21 -34.32
C LYS A 41 -27.62 -15.24 -33.97
N LYS A 42 -27.79 -16.37 -34.67
CA LYS A 42 -27.01 -17.61 -34.69
C LYS A 42 -25.64 -17.42 -35.32
N SER A 43 -24.70 -18.20 -34.80
CA SER A 43 -23.43 -18.58 -35.42
C SER A 43 -23.61 -19.17 -36.82
N LYS A 44 -22.76 -18.77 -37.77
CA LYS A 44 -22.34 -19.62 -38.89
C LYS A 44 -20.87 -19.36 -39.19
N SER A 45 -20.08 -20.41 -39.01
CA SER A 45 -18.77 -20.59 -39.62
C SER A 45 -18.91 -20.68 -41.14
N LYS A 46 -17.94 -20.15 -41.86
CA LYS A 46 -17.65 -20.55 -43.23
C LYS A 46 -16.16 -20.42 -43.50
N THR A 47 -15.58 -21.59 -43.74
CA THR A 47 -14.30 -21.85 -44.39
C THR A 47 -14.32 -21.36 -45.83
N GLY A 48 -13.17 -20.92 -46.34
CA GLY A 48 -12.96 -20.63 -47.75
C GLY A 48 -11.50 -20.26 -47.99
N ALA A 49 -10.72 -21.25 -48.40
CA ALA A 49 -9.43 -21.07 -49.05
C ALA A 49 -9.64 -20.47 -50.44
N ASP A 50 -8.78 -19.53 -50.85
CA ASP A 50 -7.95 -19.66 -52.05
C ASP A 50 -7.29 -18.33 -52.43
N GLN A 51 -6.18 -18.49 -53.16
CA GLN A 51 -5.46 -17.49 -53.97
C GLN A 51 -4.29 -16.77 -53.29
N ALA A 52 -3.18 -17.49 -53.30
CA ALA A 52 -1.84 -16.92 -53.38
C ALA A 52 -1.68 -16.21 -54.74
N ALA A 53 -1.32 -14.93 -54.70
CA ALA A 53 -0.82 -14.19 -55.85
C ALA A 53 0.51 -13.52 -55.44
N ASP A 54 1.52 -13.90 -56.20
CA ASP A 54 2.92 -13.50 -56.14
C ASP A 54 3.05 -12.00 -56.44
N GLN A 55 3.57 -11.22 -55.48
CA GLN A 55 4.06 -9.86 -55.72
C GLN A 55 5.41 -9.68 -55.04
N GLN A 56 6.47 -9.88 -55.83
CA GLN A 56 7.81 -9.40 -55.52
C GLN A 56 7.82 -7.86 -55.65
N GLY A 57 7.63 -7.18 -54.51
CA GLY A 57 7.91 -5.76 -54.36
C GLY A 57 9.41 -5.50 -54.26
N PRO A 58 9.91 -4.32 -54.68
CA PRO A 58 11.33 -3.99 -54.62
C PRO A 58 11.82 -3.95 -53.18
N ALA A 59 13.08 -4.35 -52.98
CA ALA A 59 13.76 -4.40 -51.70
C ALA A 59 13.52 -3.12 -50.89
N SER A 60 12.70 -3.24 -49.84
CA SER A 60 12.54 -2.19 -48.83
C SER A 60 13.88 -2.07 -48.12
N THR A 61 14.62 -1.01 -48.43
CA THR A 61 15.72 -0.54 -47.61
C THR A 61 15.14 -0.26 -46.22
N VAL A 62 15.42 -1.16 -45.29
CA VAL A 62 15.16 -0.95 -43.86
C VAL A 62 16.01 0.25 -43.47
N SER A 63 15.35 1.40 -43.38
CA SER A 63 15.91 2.59 -42.72
C SER A 63 16.29 2.17 -41.31
N LEU A 64 17.59 2.02 -41.07
CA LEU A 64 18.14 1.97 -39.72
C LEU A 64 17.75 3.28 -39.06
N GLY A 65 16.67 3.26 -38.29
CA GLY A 65 16.15 4.44 -37.59
C GLY A 65 17.30 5.12 -36.85
N ALA A 66 17.43 6.42 -37.05
CA ALA A 66 18.46 7.22 -36.41
C ALA A 66 18.41 6.98 -34.89
N VAL A 67 19.50 6.48 -34.32
CA VAL A 67 19.65 6.32 -32.88
C VAL A 67 19.52 7.71 -32.27
N THR A 68 18.46 7.94 -31.51
CA THR A 68 18.27 9.21 -30.80
C THR A 68 19.43 9.34 -29.80
N PRO A 69 20.14 10.48 -29.77
CA PRO A 69 21.24 10.65 -28.83
C PRO A 69 20.74 10.53 -27.39
N PRO A 70 21.56 10.01 -26.46
CA PRO A 70 21.18 9.90 -25.05
C PRO A 70 20.83 11.27 -24.48
N SER A 71 19.74 11.33 -23.73
CA SER A 71 19.33 12.51 -22.97
C SER A 71 20.40 12.90 -21.94
N ALA A 72 20.37 14.15 -21.46
CA ALA A 72 21.30 14.62 -20.43
C ALA A 72 21.25 13.76 -19.15
N ALA A 73 20.06 13.27 -18.78
CA ALA A 73 19.90 12.36 -17.65
C ALA A 73 20.56 11.00 -17.90
N GLU A 74 20.44 10.43 -19.10
CA GLU A 74 21.08 9.17 -19.45
C GLU A 74 22.60 9.29 -19.48
N GLN A 75 23.14 10.41 -19.98
CA GLN A 75 24.58 10.69 -19.93
C GLN A 75 25.08 10.78 -18.49
N LEU A 76 24.36 11.49 -17.63
CA LEU A 76 24.68 11.63 -16.21
C LEU A 76 24.65 10.28 -15.49
N ILE A 77 23.62 9.46 -15.74
CA ILE A 77 23.50 8.10 -15.18
C ILE A 77 24.65 7.22 -15.65
N ALA A 78 24.97 7.23 -16.95
CA ALA A 78 26.06 6.43 -17.49
C ALA A 78 27.41 6.81 -16.87
N GLN A 79 27.66 8.12 -16.71
CA GLN A 79 28.87 8.63 -16.08
C GLN A 79 28.96 8.24 -14.60
N ASP A 80 27.88 8.44 -13.84
CA ASP A 80 27.86 8.09 -12.42
C ASP A 80 27.97 6.59 -12.19
N ALA A 81 27.32 5.78 -13.03
CA ALA A 81 27.38 4.32 -12.97
C ALA A 81 28.75 3.75 -13.32
N ALA A 82 29.54 4.43 -14.17
CA ALA A 82 30.92 4.03 -14.44
C ALA A 82 31.80 4.10 -13.18
N ALA A 83 31.51 5.03 -12.26
CA ALA A 83 32.27 5.21 -11.02
C ALA A 83 31.63 4.50 -9.80
N ASN A 84 30.31 4.46 -9.73
CA ASN A 84 29.54 4.09 -8.54
C ASN A 84 28.54 2.95 -8.77
N GLY A 85 28.56 2.32 -9.95
CA GLY A 85 27.66 1.23 -10.30
C GLY A 85 27.91 -0.05 -9.50
N GLY A 86 26.94 -0.95 -9.51
CA GLY A 86 27.05 -2.23 -8.83
C GLY A 86 25.77 -3.05 -8.92
N ALA A 87 25.86 -4.32 -8.51
CA ALA A 87 24.73 -5.27 -8.59
C ALA A 87 23.52 -4.87 -7.72
N ASN A 88 23.72 -4.00 -6.72
CA ASN A 88 22.69 -3.49 -5.82
C ASN A 88 22.27 -2.04 -6.12
N ILE A 89 22.82 -1.43 -7.17
CA ILE A 89 22.56 -0.03 -7.51
C ILE A 89 21.46 0.06 -8.57
N ILE A 90 20.45 0.88 -8.29
CA ILE A 90 19.48 1.35 -9.30
C ILE A 90 19.49 2.88 -9.36
N TYR A 91 19.05 3.41 -10.49
CA TYR A 91 18.81 4.83 -10.67
C TYR A 91 17.32 5.08 -10.79
N ALA A 92 16.74 5.88 -9.90
CA ALA A 92 15.35 6.31 -10.03
C ALA A 92 15.30 7.68 -10.73
N THR A 93 14.49 7.80 -11.78
CA THR A 93 14.26 9.05 -12.50
C THR A 93 12.83 9.52 -12.32
N ILE A 94 12.66 10.82 -12.09
CA ILE A 94 11.35 11.48 -11.96
C ILE A 94 11.21 12.70 -12.87
N GLY A 95 12.17 12.91 -13.78
CA GLY A 95 12.17 14.05 -14.70
C GLY A 95 10.97 14.10 -15.64
N HIS A 96 10.30 12.98 -15.91
CA HIS A 96 9.06 12.95 -16.71
C HIS A 96 7.91 13.73 -16.05
N LEU A 97 7.96 13.93 -14.73
CA LEU A 97 6.96 14.71 -13.98
C LEU A 97 7.19 16.23 -14.08
N SER A 98 8.29 16.65 -14.71
CA SER A 98 8.60 18.05 -15.01
C SER A 98 9.30 18.16 -16.37
N PRO A 99 8.51 18.18 -17.47
CA PRO A 99 9.07 18.34 -18.81
C PRO A 99 9.83 19.66 -19.01
N ASP A 100 9.52 20.68 -18.22
CA ASP A 100 10.15 22.00 -18.21
C ASP A 100 11.35 22.11 -17.24
N GLY A 101 11.63 21.05 -16.47
CA GLY A 101 12.70 21.01 -15.46
C GLY A 101 12.44 21.84 -14.20
N GLN A 102 11.25 22.43 -14.04
CA GLN A 102 10.89 23.21 -12.86
C GLN A 102 10.43 22.35 -11.68
N GLN A 103 10.80 22.77 -10.47
CA GLN A 103 10.29 22.17 -9.24
C GLN A 103 8.76 22.28 -9.18
N ASN A 104 8.10 21.19 -8.82
CA ASN A 104 6.64 21.16 -8.66
C ASN A 104 6.20 20.16 -7.58
N GLU A 105 4.92 20.20 -7.23
CA GLU A 105 4.35 19.35 -6.17
C GLU A 105 4.43 17.85 -6.49
N LYS A 106 4.33 17.44 -7.75
CA LYS A 106 4.46 16.02 -8.13
C LYS A 106 5.88 15.52 -7.87
N LEU A 107 6.89 16.31 -8.23
CA LEU A 107 8.28 15.99 -7.92
C LEU A 107 8.50 15.86 -6.42
N ALA A 108 8.02 16.81 -5.63
CA ALA A 108 8.12 16.75 -4.16
C ALA A 108 7.43 15.49 -3.59
N THR A 109 6.20 15.23 -4.01
CA THR A 109 5.42 14.06 -3.59
C THR A 109 6.15 12.75 -3.88
N VAL A 110 6.70 12.60 -5.09
CA VAL A 110 7.39 11.36 -5.46
C VAL A 110 8.74 11.21 -4.76
N ARG A 111 9.45 12.30 -4.46
CA ARG A 111 10.67 12.24 -3.63
C ARG A 111 10.38 11.76 -2.21
N GLU A 112 9.37 12.36 -1.57
CA GLU A 112 8.91 11.94 -0.24
C GLU A 112 8.40 10.49 -0.27
N GLY A 113 7.69 10.09 -1.33
CA GLY A 113 7.20 8.73 -1.51
C GLY A 113 8.34 7.72 -1.65
N MET A 114 9.37 8.03 -2.44
CA MET A 114 10.53 7.17 -2.63
C MET A 114 11.32 6.99 -1.32
N VAL A 115 11.61 8.07 -0.58
CA VAL A 115 12.34 7.92 0.69
C VAL A 115 11.53 7.14 1.71
N LYS A 116 10.22 7.39 1.81
CA LYS A 116 9.34 6.67 2.75
C LYS A 116 9.26 5.19 2.40
N VAL A 117 8.95 4.83 1.16
CA VAL A 117 8.74 3.42 0.78
C VAL A 117 10.02 2.59 0.92
N LEU A 118 11.19 3.15 0.55
CA LEU A 118 12.47 2.44 0.65
C LEU A 118 12.84 2.15 2.11
N ASN A 119 12.58 3.11 3.02
CA ASN A 119 12.78 2.90 4.45
C ASN A 119 11.71 1.97 5.05
N SER A 120 10.46 2.00 4.56
CA SER A 120 9.39 1.08 4.98
C SER A 120 9.63 -0.37 4.60
N VAL A 121 10.54 -0.63 3.64
CA VAL A 121 10.98 -1.99 3.30
C VAL A 121 12.37 -2.32 3.83
N SER A 122 12.94 -1.48 4.71
CA SER A 122 14.28 -1.69 5.26
C SER A 122 14.26 -2.48 6.56
N SER A 123 15.29 -3.31 6.75
CA SER A 123 15.57 -3.95 8.05
C SER A 123 16.67 -3.25 8.85
N ARG A 124 17.10 -2.06 8.41
CA ARG A 124 18.12 -1.27 9.10
C ARG A 124 17.53 -0.46 10.25
N PRO A 125 18.34 -0.15 11.28
CA PRO A 125 17.94 0.76 12.35
C PRO A 125 18.07 2.24 11.96
N GLU A 126 18.84 2.58 10.93
CA GLU A 126 18.97 3.97 10.47
C GLU A 126 18.01 4.28 9.32
N ILE A 127 17.49 5.51 9.30
CA ILE A 127 16.83 6.08 8.14
C ILE A 127 17.89 6.44 7.08
N VAL A 128 17.65 6.00 5.84
CA VAL A 128 18.49 6.32 4.70
C VAL A 128 17.79 7.36 3.83
N ASN A 129 18.35 8.56 3.79
CA ASN A 129 17.85 9.65 2.95
C ASN A 129 18.39 9.55 1.52
N LEU A 130 17.54 9.90 0.56
CA LEU A 130 17.89 9.90 -0.86
C LEU A 130 18.85 11.03 -1.20
N LYS A 131 19.80 10.73 -2.10
CA LYS A 131 20.75 11.71 -2.64
C LYS A 131 20.57 11.80 -4.15
N ALA A 132 20.18 12.98 -4.62
CA ALA A 132 20.14 13.26 -6.04
C ALA A 132 21.56 13.36 -6.61
N ILE A 133 21.72 12.95 -7.87
CA ILE A 133 22.99 13.12 -8.62
C ILE A 133 22.93 14.32 -9.57
N ASP A 134 21.79 14.98 -9.68
CA ASP A 134 21.56 16.17 -10.49
C ASP A 134 21.05 17.35 -9.64
N ALA A 135 21.29 18.58 -10.12
CA ALA A 135 20.82 19.80 -9.45
C ALA A 135 19.28 19.93 -9.45
N GLY A 136 18.62 19.35 -10.45
CA GLY A 136 17.15 19.32 -10.56
C GLY A 136 16.48 18.39 -9.55
N GLN A 137 17.26 17.56 -8.84
CA GLN A 137 16.74 16.54 -7.93
C GLN A 137 15.76 15.59 -8.65
N THR A 138 16.08 15.23 -9.89
CA THR A 138 15.26 14.38 -10.77
C THR A 138 15.85 13.00 -11.01
N VAL A 139 17.11 12.77 -10.62
CA VAL A 139 17.82 11.49 -10.75
C VAL A 139 18.46 11.11 -9.43
N TYR A 140 18.16 9.91 -8.94
CA TYR A 140 18.63 9.40 -7.65
C TYR A 140 19.40 8.11 -7.83
N ARG A 141 20.61 8.04 -7.29
CA ARG A 141 21.32 6.77 -7.12
C ARG A 141 20.86 6.11 -5.82
N ILE A 142 20.33 4.90 -5.94
CA ILE A 142 19.83 4.12 -4.80
C ILE A 142 20.65 2.85 -4.69
N ASP A 143 21.33 2.68 -3.55
CA ASP A 143 21.97 1.42 -3.19
C ASP A 143 21.02 0.59 -2.33
N MET A 144 20.50 -0.49 -2.89
CA MET A 144 19.59 -1.38 -2.17
C MET A 144 20.27 -2.11 -1.02
N ALA A 145 21.61 -2.28 -1.04
CA ALA A 145 22.35 -2.82 0.10
C ALA A 145 22.33 -1.85 1.29
N ALA A 146 22.25 -0.54 1.04
CA ALA A 146 22.10 0.46 2.08
C ALA A 146 20.76 0.34 2.82
N TYR A 147 19.80 -0.44 2.33
CA TYR A 147 18.53 -0.74 3.02
C TYR A 147 18.47 -2.18 3.56
N ASN A 148 19.56 -2.95 3.48
CA ASN A 148 19.60 -4.41 3.66
C ASN A 148 18.68 -5.16 2.67
N GLN A 149 18.61 -4.67 1.42
CA GLN A 149 17.71 -5.18 0.38
C GLN A 149 18.41 -5.51 -0.95
N SER A 150 19.63 -6.08 -0.89
CA SER A 150 20.43 -6.45 -2.06
C SER A 150 19.72 -7.35 -3.11
N GLY A 151 18.65 -8.06 -2.72
CA GLY A 151 17.84 -8.87 -3.64
C GLY A 151 16.66 -8.15 -4.30
N ALA A 152 16.38 -6.90 -3.95
CA ALA A 152 15.16 -6.20 -4.38
C ALA A 152 15.09 -5.92 -5.89
N ILE A 153 16.24 -5.73 -6.55
CA ILE A 153 16.28 -5.36 -7.98
C ILE A 153 15.69 -6.47 -8.86
N SER A 154 15.97 -7.74 -8.54
CA SER A 154 15.40 -8.86 -9.30
C SER A 154 13.88 -8.92 -9.13
N ARG A 155 13.37 -8.64 -7.93
CA ARG A 155 11.94 -8.56 -7.64
C ARG A 155 11.27 -7.43 -8.41
N LEU A 156 11.88 -6.24 -8.43
CA LEU A 156 11.41 -5.10 -9.21
C LEU A 156 11.35 -5.42 -10.71
N LYS A 157 12.37 -6.08 -11.26
CA LYS A 157 12.39 -6.49 -12.67
C LYS A 157 11.29 -7.51 -13.03
N SER A 158 10.81 -8.28 -12.07
CA SER A 158 9.69 -9.21 -12.23
C SER A 158 8.33 -8.65 -11.86
N ALA A 159 8.26 -7.43 -11.33
CA ALA A 159 7.04 -6.81 -10.86
C ALA A 159 6.11 -6.41 -12.02
N ASP A 160 4.84 -6.20 -11.70
CA ASP A 160 3.89 -5.71 -12.69
C ASP A 160 4.37 -4.39 -13.31
N GLN A 161 4.17 -4.26 -14.61
CA GLN A 161 4.55 -3.09 -15.42
C GLN A 161 6.06 -2.78 -15.46
N ALA A 162 6.93 -3.70 -15.00
CA ALA A 162 8.37 -3.50 -15.04
C ALA A 162 8.89 -3.24 -16.47
N SER A 163 8.34 -3.92 -17.49
CA SER A 163 8.77 -3.78 -18.89
C SER A 163 8.65 -2.35 -19.45
N SER A 164 7.79 -1.50 -18.89
CA SER A 164 7.59 -0.12 -19.32
C SER A 164 8.16 0.92 -18.35
N ASN A 165 8.66 0.49 -17.20
CA ASN A 165 9.16 1.39 -16.15
C ASN A 165 10.61 1.10 -15.74
N VAL A 166 11.18 -0.02 -16.18
CA VAL A 166 12.57 -0.40 -15.98
C VAL A 166 13.26 -0.39 -17.32
N SER A 167 14.36 0.35 -17.42
CA SER A 167 15.22 0.39 -18.59
C SER A 167 16.68 0.20 -18.19
N THR A 168 17.56 0.19 -19.19
CA THR A 168 19.00 0.08 -18.99
C THR A 168 19.69 1.25 -19.68
N VAL A 169 20.61 1.89 -18.98
CA VAL A 169 21.49 2.94 -19.52
C VAL A 169 22.93 2.47 -19.31
N GLY A 170 23.59 2.04 -20.40
CA GLY A 170 24.87 1.33 -20.29
C GLY A 170 24.70 0.03 -19.50
N SER A 171 25.33 -0.07 -18.32
CA SER A 171 25.14 -1.19 -17.37
C SER A 171 24.17 -0.87 -16.22
N ALA A 172 23.70 0.37 -16.12
CA ALA A 172 22.86 0.83 -15.02
C ALA A 172 21.40 0.38 -15.21
N THR A 173 20.79 -0.16 -14.15
CA THR A 173 19.33 -0.36 -14.12
C THR A 173 18.67 0.97 -13.74
N VAL A 174 17.78 1.45 -14.60
CA VAL A 174 17.05 2.71 -14.41
C VAL A 174 15.57 2.41 -14.23
N VAL A 175 14.92 3.07 -13.28
CA VAL A 175 13.49 2.91 -12.97
C VAL A 175 12.79 4.27 -12.92
N LYS A 176 11.51 4.33 -13.31
CA LYS A 176 10.69 5.51 -13.00
C LYS A 176 10.41 5.57 -11.50
N GLY A 177 10.62 6.72 -10.87
CA GLY A 177 10.54 6.86 -9.40
C GLY A 177 9.13 6.74 -8.83
N ASP A 178 8.12 7.23 -9.54
CA ASP A 178 6.70 7.07 -9.19
C ASP A 178 6.26 5.59 -9.27
N TRP A 179 6.69 4.87 -10.32
CA TRP A 179 6.51 3.42 -10.41
C TRP A 179 7.28 2.66 -9.33
N LEU A 180 8.49 3.10 -8.96
CA LEU A 180 9.25 2.46 -7.88
C LEU A 180 8.46 2.51 -6.56
N VAL A 181 7.82 3.65 -6.26
CA VAL A 181 6.94 3.78 -5.10
C VAL A 181 5.74 2.87 -5.18
N PHE A 182 5.08 2.84 -6.34
CA PHE A 182 4.02 1.89 -6.60
C PHE A 182 4.51 0.46 -6.36
N ALA A 183 5.47 -0.04 -7.13
CA ALA A 183 5.93 -1.42 -7.06
C ALA A 183 6.36 -1.84 -5.64
N LEU A 184 7.18 -1.05 -4.93
CA LEU A 184 7.66 -1.41 -3.58
C LEU A 184 6.57 -1.43 -2.50
N SER A 185 5.46 -0.72 -2.72
CA SER A 185 4.31 -0.74 -1.81
C SER A 185 3.32 -1.88 -2.10
N ARG A 186 3.53 -2.64 -3.18
CA ARG A 186 2.61 -3.70 -3.63
C ARG A 186 3.04 -5.09 -3.15
N PRO A 187 2.11 -5.98 -2.78
CA PRO A 187 2.42 -7.30 -2.20
C PRO A 187 3.44 -8.14 -3.00
N GLU A 188 3.40 -8.08 -4.33
CA GLU A 188 4.27 -8.84 -5.25
C GLU A 188 5.75 -8.58 -5.01
N VAL A 189 6.08 -7.37 -4.52
CA VAL A 189 7.44 -6.93 -4.23
C VAL A 189 7.63 -6.75 -2.72
N TYR A 190 6.69 -6.10 -2.05
CA TYR A 190 6.72 -5.81 -0.63
C TYR A 190 6.86 -7.09 0.22
N ASP A 191 5.99 -8.09 0.01
CA ASP A 191 5.99 -9.28 0.85
C ASP A 191 7.30 -10.10 0.76
N PRO A 192 7.84 -10.43 -0.45
CA PRO A 192 9.10 -11.16 -0.53
C PRO A 192 10.29 -10.33 -0.03
N ILE A 193 10.30 -9.01 -0.19
CA ILE A 193 11.37 -8.12 0.32
C ILE A 193 11.34 -8.08 1.85
N MET A 194 10.16 -8.04 2.45
CA MET A 194 9.95 -8.10 3.90
C MET A 194 10.06 -9.53 4.46
N ASN A 195 10.20 -10.52 3.56
CA ASN A 195 10.22 -11.95 3.87
C ASN A 195 8.98 -12.38 4.68
N LEU A 196 7.80 -11.85 4.33
CA LEU A 196 6.57 -12.11 5.07
C LEU A 196 6.11 -13.56 4.85
N PRO A 197 5.91 -14.33 5.93
CA PRO A 197 5.54 -15.72 5.81
C PRO A 197 4.10 -15.86 5.33
N GLN A 198 3.72 -17.03 4.84
CA GLN A 198 2.34 -17.25 4.39
C GLN A 198 1.33 -17.27 5.52
N LEU A 199 1.75 -17.42 6.79
CA LEU A 199 0.82 -17.59 7.90
C LEU A 199 1.11 -16.61 9.04
N GLY A 200 0.05 -16.02 9.61
CA GLY A 200 0.15 -15.10 10.75
C GLY A 200 0.90 -15.70 11.94
N ARG A 201 0.62 -16.95 12.30
CA ARG A 201 1.34 -17.68 13.36
C ARG A 201 2.85 -17.83 13.11
N LEU A 202 3.27 -17.91 11.84
CA LEU A 202 4.69 -17.97 11.49
C LEU A 202 5.34 -16.58 11.64
N LEU A 203 4.59 -15.51 11.38
CA LEU A 203 5.04 -14.16 11.65
C LEU A 203 5.19 -13.93 13.17
N ASP A 204 4.20 -14.37 13.96
CA ASP A 204 4.26 -14.31 15.43
C ASP A 204 5.51 -14.98 15.98
N ALA A 205 5.78 -16.22 15.51
CA ALA A 205 6.97 -16.97 15.90
C ALA A 205 8.27 -16.28 15.46
N ARG A 206 8.32 -15.74 14.23
CA ARG A 206 9.49 -15.01 13.69
C ARG A 206 9.79 -13.74 14.51
N LEU A 207 8.77 -13.02 14.94
CA LEU A 207 8.89 -11.79 15.71
C LEU A 207 9.04 -12.03 17.22
N GLY A 208 8.89 -13.27 17.68
CA GLY A 208 8.97 -13.60 19.11
C GLY A 208 7.84 -13.00 19.93
N VAL A 209 6.62 -12.96 19.36
CA VAL A 209 5.44 -12.40 20.03
C VAL A 209 5.10 -13.22 21.28
N ASP A 210 5.26 -12.60 22.46
CA ASP A 210 4.81 -13.19 23.73
C ASP A 210 3.38 -12.75 24.04
N TRP A 211 2.45 -13.60 23.63
CA TRP A 211 1.02 -13.41 23.81
C TRP A 211 0.59 -13.31 25.29
N ASN A 212 1.41 -13.71 26.27
CA ASN A 212 1.09 -13.49 27.69
C ASN A 212 1.14 -12.01 28.09
N GLN A 213 1.80 -11.17 27.29
CA GLN A 213 1.89 -9.72 27.50
C GLN A 213 0.84 -8.94 26.70
N ALA A 214 -0.12 -9.63 26.09
CA ALA A 214 -1.12 -9.01 25.24
C ALA A 214 -2.11 -8.16 26.04
N LYS A 215 -2.27 -6.91 25.60
CA LYS A 215 -3.30 -5.97 26.04
C LYS A 215 -4.32 -5.79 24.93
N TYR A 216 -5.60 -5.65 25.27
CA TYR A 216 -6.67 -5.69 24.29
C TYR A 216 -7.59 -4.46 24.35
N ILE A 217 -8.07 -4.04 23.18
CA ILE A 217 -9.20 -3.12 23.01
C ILE A 217 -10.28 -3.82 22.19
N ASN A 218 -11.51 -3.80 22.68
CA ASN A 218 -12.69 -4.18 21.93
C ASN A 218 -13.22 -2.95 21.19
N VAL A 219 -13.53 -3.08 19.90
CA VAL A 219 -13.99 -1.98 19.05
C VAL A 219 -15.32 -2.38 18.43
N SER A 220 -16.41 -1.72 18.84
CA SER A 220 -17.76 -1.97 18.32
C SER A 220 -17.93 -1.47 16.88
N LYS A 221 -17.24 -0.37 16.54
CA LYS A 221 -17.31 0.28 15.23
C LYS A 221 -15.93 0.67 14.71
N SER A 222 -15.66 0.32 13.45
CA SER A 222 -14.40 0.56 12.75
C SER A 222 -14.68 1.13 11.36
N GLU A 223 -13.79 1.99 10.85
CA GLU A 223 -13.81 2.40 9.45
C GLU A 223 -13.51 1.26 8.49
N VAL A 224 -12.76 0.26 8.94
CA VAL A 224 -12.34 -0.85 8.08
C VAL A 224 -12.92 -2.19 8.53
N ALA A 225 -13.87 -2.24 9.47
CA ALA A 225 -14.49 -3.51 9.86
C ALA A 225 -15.97 -3.33 10.20
N PHE A 226 -16.82 -4.21 9.65
CA PHE A 226 -18.28 -4.03 9.66
C PHE A 226 -18.96 -4.48 10.95
N ALA A 227 -18.57 -5.61 11.53
CA ALA A 227 -19.23 -6.16 12.71
C ALA A 227 -18.51 -5.82 14.03
N GLY A 228 -17.42 -5.05 13.98
CA GLY A 228 -16.52 -4.81 15.11
C GLY A 228 -15.25 -5.66 15.05
N ARG A 229 -14.27 -5.35 15.90
CA ARG A 229 -12.96 -6.01 15.94
C ARG A 229 -12.36 -6.01 17.35
N VAL A 230 -11.45 -6.95 17.60
CA VAL A 230 -10.55 -6.91 18.77
C VAL A 230 -9.18 -6.48 18.29
N LEU A 231 -8.58 -5.52 18.98
CA LEU A 231 -7.20 -5.10 18.77
C LEU A 231 -6.35 -5.64 19.91
N ALA A 232 -5.27 -6.35 19.59
CA ALA A 232 -4.29 -6.84 20.55
C ALA A 232 -2.97 -6.12 20.35
N ARG A 233 -2.35 -5.69 21.46
CA ARG A 233 -1.04 -5.03 21.50
C ARG A 233 -0.08 -5.87 22.33
N VAL A 234 1.06 -6.22 21.75
CA VAL A 234 2.15 -6.95 22.41
C VAL A 234 3.44 -6.13 22.29
N PRO A 235 4.24 -5.97 23.36
CA PRO A 235 5.59 -5.40 23.23
C PRO A 235 6.50 -6.33 22.42
N LEU A 236 7.37 -5.76 21.58
CA LEU A 236 8.41 -6.49 20.87
C LEU A 236 9.81 -6.08 21.31
N GLN A 237 10.75 -7.01 21.12
CA GLN A 237 12.17 -6.67 21.06
C GLN A 237 12.57 -6.38 19.61
N MET A 238 13.31 -5.29 19.40
CA MET A 238 13.91 -4.96 18.09
C MET A 238 15.41 -5.03 18.21
N ALA A 239 16.04 -5.90 17.42
CA ALA A 239 17.49 -6.12 17.44
C ALA A 239 18.05 -6.35 18.87
N GLY A 240 17.33 -7.13 19.68
CA GLY A 240 17.69 -7.44 21.08
C GLY A 240 17.47 -6.31 22.09
N LYS A 241 16.82 -5.20 21.69
CA LYS A 241 16.47 -4.10 22.59
C LYS A 241 14.95 -4.00 22.79
N PRO A 242 14.48 -3.68 24.01
CA PRO A 242 13.06 -3.44 24.25
C PRO A 242 12.57 -2.17 23.55
N GLY A 243 11.26 -2.07 23.37
CA GLY A 243 10.58 -0.85 22.91
C GLY A 243 9.88 -0.98 21.55
N GLY A 244 9.99 -2.13 20.88
CA GLY A 244 9.17 -2.42 19.72
C GLY A 244 7.73 -2.71 20.12
N TYR A 245 6.86 -2.80 19.11
CA TYR A 245 5.47 -3.13 19.28
C TYR A 245 4.96 -4.03 18.17
N TYR A 246 3.91 -4.76 18.49
CA TYR A 246 3.14 -5.57 17.58
C TYR A 246 1.66 -5.36 17.89
N TRP A 247 0.92 -4.92 16.88
CA TRP A 247 -0.53 -4.82 16.90
C TRP A 247 -1.10 -5.85 15.97
N ARG A 248 -2.19 -6.49 16.39
CA ARG A 248 -2.97 -7.39 15.56
C ARG A 248 -4.44 -7.12 15.75
N SER A 249 -5.22 -7.19 14.69
CA SER A 249 -6.67 -7.26 14.81
C SER A 249 -7.23 -8.64 14.54
N TYR A 250 -8.42 -8.83 15.09
CA TYR A 250 -9.32 -9.91 14.79
C TYR A 250 -10.63 -9.27 14.37
N ASP A 251 -10.94 -9.36 13.07
CA ASP A 251 -12.13 -8.76 12.50
C ASP A 251 -13.18 -9.86 12.32
N PHE A 252 -14.43 -9.58 12.70
CA PHE A 252 -15.49 -10.58 12.76
C PHE A 252 -16.54 -10.31 11.67
N VAL A 253 -17.16 -11.39 11.15
CA VAL A 253 -18.44 -11.32 10.40
C VAL A 253 -19.65 -11.57 11.29
N ARG A 254 -19.44 -12.29 12.40
CA ARG A 254 -20.51 -12.80 13.26
C ARG A 254 -20.47 -12.13 14.62
N GLU A 255 -21.59 -11.55 15.01
CA GLU A 255 -21.73 -10.83 16.28
C GLU A 255 -21.60 -11.74 17.50
N ASP A 256 -22.13 -12.96 17.46
CA ASP A 256 -22.03 -13.89 18.59
C ASP A 256 -20.59 -14.32 18.87
N ILE A 257 -19.76 -14.40 17.82
CA ILE A 257 -18.33 -14.67 17.92
C ILE A 257 -17.59 -13.47 18.48
N ARG A 258 -17.86 -12.27 17.93
CA ARG A 258 -17.35 -11.01 18.45
C ARG A 258 -17.65 -10.86 19.95
N ASP A 259 -18.89 -11.09 20.36
CA ASP A 259 -19.31 -10.90 21.75
C ASP A 259 -18.60 -11.88 22.68
N ARG A 260 -18.30 -13.11 22.21
CA ARG A 260 -17.42 -14.04 22.95
C ARG A 260 -15.99 -13.50 23.05
N ALA A 261 -15.43 -13.03 21.94
CA ALA A 261 -14.10 -12.42 21.91
C ALA A 261 -14.01 -11.17 22.78
N PHE A 262 -15.08 -10.38 22.91
CA PHE A 262 -15.09 -9.21 23.77
C PHE A 262 -15.04 -9.59 25.25
N ARG A 263 -15.64 -10.72 25.64
CA ARG A 263 -15.59 -11.27 27.00
C ARG A 263 -14.24 -11.94 27.31
N ASP A 264 -13.73 -12.71 26.36
CA ASP A 264 -12.43 -13.40 26.45
C ASP A 264 -11.63 -13.22 25.15
N PRO A 265 -10.87 -12.12 25.02
CA PRO A 265 -10.12 -11.85 23.79
C PRO A 265 -8.91 -12.77 23.65
N SER A 266 -8.58 -13.60 24.64
CA SER A 266 -7.56 -14.62 24.48
C SER A 266 -8.08 -15.83 23.69
N SER A 267 -9.41 -16.04 23.67
CA SER A 267 -10.06 -17.15 22.98
C SER A 267 -9.80 -17.12 21.48
N VAL A 268 -9.68 -15.93 20.88
CA VAL A 268 -9.43 -15.74 19.44
C VAL A 268 -8.07 -16.25 18.98
N ARG A 269 -7.15 -16.51 19.91
CA ARG A 269 -5.79 -17.02 19.60
C ARG A 269 -5.72 -18.54 19.55
N VAL A 270 -6.54 -19.21 20.36
CA VAL A 270 -6.47 -20.67 20.58
C VAL A 270 -7.47 -21.43 19.73
N THR A 271 -8.39 -20.73 19.10
CA THR A 271 -9.42 -21.34 18.27
C THR A 271 -9.06 -21.09 16.81
N SER A 272 -8.93 -22.17 16.03
CA SER A 272 -8.90 -22.13 14.57
C SER A 272 -10.31 -21.78 14.07
N VAL A 273 -10.82 -20.61 14.46
CA VAL A 273 -12.22 -20.25 14.24
C VAL A 273 -12.43 -19.99 12.76
N PRO A 274 -13.22 -20.82 12.07
CA PRO A 274 -13.60 -20.54 10.68
C PRO A 274 -14.39 -19.23 10.55
N ASP A 275 -14.88 -18.69 11.67
CA ASP A 275 -15.67 -17.46 11.78
C ASP A 275 -14.85 -16.16 11.90
N PHE A 276 -13.51 -16.22 11.94
CA PHE A 276 -12.64 -15.06 11.69
C PHE A 276 -12.30 -14.98 10.21
N VAL A 277 -12.16 -13.76 9.73
CA VAL A 277 -12.34 -13.47 8.31
C VAL A 277 -11.25 -12.55 7.77
N ALA A 278 -10.69 -11.70 8.64
CA ALA A 278 -9.52 -10.89 8.34
C ALA A 278 -8.75 -10.55 9.62
N GLY A 279 -7.47 -10.26 9.44
CA GLY A 279 -6.60 -9.72 10.48
C GLY A 279 -5.60 -8.74 9.86
N GLU A 280 -5.41 -7.60 10.53
CA GLU A 280 -4.39 -6.62 10.19
C GLU A 280 -3.28 -6.68 11.24
N PHE A 281 -2.03 -6.66 10.78
CA PHE A 281 -0.85 -6.80 11.62
C PHE A 281 0.04 -5.59 11.37
N PHE A 282 0.43 -4.93 12.45
CA PHE A 282 1.37 -3.80 12.43
C PHE A 282 2.50 -4.09 13.39
N PHE A 283 3.74 -4.04 12.91
CA PHE A 283 4.90 -4.29 13.76
C PHE A 283 5.98 -3.24 13.52
N SER A 284 6.66 -2.86 14.59
CA SER A 284 7.74 -1.87 14.51
C SER A 284 8.95 -2.40 13.75
N LEU A 285 9.47 -1.61 12.81
CA LEU A 285 10.75 -1.83 12.16
C LEU A 285 11.89 -1.18 12.95
N PRO A 286 13.14 -1.64 12.79
CA PRO A 286 14.27 -1.11 13.57
C PRO A 286 14.51 0.40 13.38
N ASN A 287 14.17 0.96 12.21
CA ASN A 287 14.27 2.39 11.90
C ASN A 287 13.07 3.23 12.41
N GLY A 288 12.18 2.64 13.21
CA GLY A 288 11.01 3.33 13.76
C GLY A 288 9.79 3.38 12.84
N LEU A 289 9.91 2.93 11.58
CA LEU A 289 8.76 2.73 10.70
C LEU A 289 7.97 1.46 11.06
N GLN A 290 6.97 1.14 10.25
CA GLN A 290 6.05 0.03 10.46
C GLN A 290 6.13 -0.97 9.32
N GLY A 291 6.11 -2.26 9.68
CA GLY A 291 5.79 -3.36 8.80
C GLY A 291 4.31 -3.68 8.91
N TYR A 292 3.75 -4.09 7.78
CA TYR A 292 2.36 -4.41 7.55
C TYR A 292 2.22 -5.84 7.08
N PHE A 293 1.20 -6.54 7.57
CA PHE A 293 0.82 -7.87 7.12
C PHE A 293 -0.69 -8.03 7.24
N LEU A 294 -1.31 -8.68 6.25
CA LEU A 294 -2.75 -8.94 6.21
C LEU A 294 -2.99 -10.43 6.13
N THR A 295 -4.03 -10.91 6.81
CA THR A 295 -4.53 -12.28 6.66
C THR A 295 -6.01 -12.28 6.30
N GLY A 296 -6.43 -13.32 5.57
CA GLY A 296 -7.82 -13.53 5.15
C GLY A 296 -8.52 -14.64 5.95
N PHE A 297 -9.57 -15.22 5.34
CA PHE A 297 -10.45 -16.24 5.94
C PHE A 297 -9.70 -17.29 6.79
N GLY A 298 -10.18 -17.47 8.02
CA GLY A 298 -9.66 -18.44 8.97
C GLY A 298 -8.34 -18.06 9.64
N ASP A 299 -7.87 -16.80 9.52
CA ASP A 299 -6.66 -16.28 10.19
C ASP A 299 -5.36 -17.04 9.85
N GLN A 300 -5.39 -17.80 8.74
CA GLN A 300 -4.29 -18.69 8.40
C GLN A 300 -3.40 -18.10 7.34
N HIS A 301 -3.95 -17.62 6.23
CA HIS A 301 -3.15 -17.29 5.06
C HIS A 301 -3.02 -15.79 4.85
N ARG A 302 -1.81 -15.40 4.45
CA ARG A 302 -1.49 -14.06 4.00
C ARG A 302 -2.46 -13.65 2.90
N TYR A 303 -2.93 -12.42 3.01
CA TYR A 303 -3.91 -11.83 2.12
C TYR A 303 -3.25 -10.75 1.28
N ASP A 304 -2.76 -11.15 0.11
CA ASP A 304 -2.05 -10.25 -0.78
C ASP A 304 -3.07 -9.30 -1.43
N VAL A 305 -4.18 -9.87 -1.94
CA VAL A 305 -5.40 -9.21 -2.45
C VAL A 305 -6.58 -10.21 -2.28
N PRO A 306 -7.85 -9.80 -2.05
CA PRO A 306 -9.01 -10.67 -2.16
C PRO A 306 -8.95 -11.41 -3.48
N ALA A 307 -8.99 -12.74 -3.42
CA ALA A 307 -9.24 -13.53 -4.60
C ALA A 307 -10.57 -13.08 -5.23
N ASP A 308 -10.49 -12.43 -6.38
CA ASP A 308 -11.63 -12.22 -7.27
C ASP A 308 -12.22 -13.61 -7.64
N ARG A 309 -13.51 -13.75 -7.31
CA ARG A 309 -14.58 -14.51 -8.01
C ARG A 309 -14.40 -15.97 -8.40
N ALA A 310 -13.30 -16.65 -8.14
CA ALA A 310 -13.08 -17.99 -8.69
C ALA A 310 -13.95 -19.13 -8.10
N ALA A 311 -14.76 -18.88 -7.06
CA ALA A 311 -15.56 -19.94 -6.43
C ALA A 311 -16.95 -19.49 -5.96
N GLY A 312 -17.70 -18.72 -6.77
CA GLY A 312 -19.17 -18.61 -6.65
C GLY A 312 -19.79 -18.14 -5.32
N GLY A 313 -18.99 -17.76 -4.32
CA GLY A 313 -19.41 -17.32 -3.01
C GLY A 313 -18.98 -15.88 -2.78
N ILE A 314 -19.95 -14.96 -2.77
CA ILE A 314 -19.73 -13.56 -2.39
C ILE A 314 -19.58 -13.55 -0.87
N SER A 315 -18.36 -13.74 -0.36
CA SER A 315 -18.10 -13.22 0.99
C SER A 315 -17.64 -11.78 0.82
N PRO A 316 -18.39 -10.79 1.34
CA PRO A 316 -17.95 -9.40 1.29
C PRO A 316 -16.58 -9.29 1.98
N PRO A 317 -15.66 -8.44 1.48
CA PRO A 317 -14.41 -8.22 2.18
C PRO A 317 -14.75 -7.62 3.55
N VAL A 318 -14.12 -8.16 4.58
CA VAL A 318 -14.41 -7.76 5.97
C VAL A 318 -13.77 -6.44 6.31
N ALA A 319 -12.75 -6.06 5.53
CA ALA A 319 -12.17 -4.74 5.52
C ALA A 319 -12.23 -4.09 4.15
N SER A 320 -12.39 -2.77 4.15
CA SER A 320 -12.47 -1.97 2.93
C SER A 320 -11.59 -0.73 3.00
N ASP A 321 -10.98 -0.39 1.87
CA ASP A 321 -10.24 0.85 1.68
C ASP A 321 -11.09 1.86 0.90
N TYR A 322 -11.82 2.72 1.62
CA TYR A 322 -12.75 3.71 1.03
C TYR A 322 -12.11 4.70 0.07
N ARG A 323 -10.77 4.84 0.06
CA ARG A 323 -10.04 5.70 -0.89
C ARG A 323 -9.89 5.02 -2.25
N ARG A 324 -10.24 3.75 -2.35
CA ARG A 324 -10.22 2.93 -3.56
C ARG A 324 -11.64 2.48 -3.96
N PRO A 325 -12.63 3.39 -4.08
CA PRO A 325 -14.02 3.02 -4.35
C PRO A 325 -14.24 2.38 -5.73
N GLN A 326 -13.20 2.25 -6.54
CA GLN A 326 -13.25 1.90 -7.96
C GLN A 326 -12.79 0.45 -8.21
N ASP A 327 -12.28 -0.24 -7.19
CA ASP A 327 -11.74 -1.62 -7.27
C ASP A 327 -12.83 -2.71 -7.26
N GLY A 328 -13.99 -2.44 -7.88
CA GLY A 328 -14.84 -3.52 -8.39
C GLY A 328 -15.94 -4.08 -7.46
N LEU A 329 -16.31 -3.40 -6.39
CA LEU A 329 -17.56 -3.74 -5.68
C LEU A 329 -18.70 -2.91 -6.27
N ASN A 330 -19.50 -3.55 -7.13
CA ASN A 330 -20.61 -2.96 -7.91
C ASN A 330 -21.73 -2.28 -7.09
N HIS A 331 -21.59 -2.19 -5.76
CA HIS A 331 -22.63 -1.68 -4.86
C HIS A 331 -22.09 -0.67 -3.84
N CYS A 332 -21.13 0.18 -4.22
CA CYS A 332 -20.66 1.27 -3.38
C CYS A 332 -21.81 2.20 -2.97
N VAL A 333 -22.38 1.99 -1.78
CA VAL A 333 -23.31 2.92 -1.12
C VAL A 333 -22.59 3.37 0.15
N ALA A 334 -22.34 4.68 0.27
CA ALA A 334 -21.72 5.27 1.44
C ALA A 334 -22.38 4.73 2.73
N GLY A 335 -21.59 4.05 3.55
CA GLY A 335 -22.04 3.47 4.82
C GLY A 335 -22.86 2.17 4.74
N LYS A 336 -22.99 1.51 3.57
CA LYS A 336 -23.78 0.26 3.44
C LYS A 336 -23.11 -0.88 2.66
N ALA A 337 -21.98 -0.66 2.00
CA ALA A 337 -21.26 -1.72 1.28
C ALA A 337 -19.74 -1.49 1.33
N PRO A 338 -18.93 -2.55 1.16
CA PRO A 338 -17.49 -2.39 1.08
C PRO A 338 -17.13 -1.60 -0.19
N CYS A 339 -16.33 -0.57 -0.01
CA CYS A 339 -15.80 0.24 -1.11
C CYS A 339 -14.29 0.09 -1.07
N GLY A 340 -13.72 -0.60 -2.05
CA GLY A 340 -12.29 -0.77 -2.20
C GLY A 340 -11.70 -1.92 -1.40
N ILE A 341 -10.70 -2.53 -2.02
CA ILE A 341 -9.96 -3.65 -1.49
C ILE A 341 -8.80 -3.12 -0.64
N VAL A 342 -8.60 -3.68 0.55
CA VAL A 342 -7.37 -3.44 1.33
C VAL A 342 -6.23 -4.26 0.73
N ILE A 343 -5.14 -3.59 0.37
CA ILE A 343 -3.94 -4.21 -0.20
C ILE A 343 -2.80 -4.11 0.80
N ASN A 344 -2.14 -5.23 1.07
CA ASN A 344 -1.00 -5.27 1.99
C ASN A 344 0.12 -4.34 1.48
N GLY A 345 0.75 -3.60 2.39
CA GLY A 345 1.68 -2.53 2.03
C GLY A 345 0.94 -1.22 1.69
N GLU A 346 0.51 -1.04 0.44
CA GLU A 346 -0.04 0.22 -0.10
C GLU A 346 -1.18 0.79 0.76
N SER A 347 -2.27 0.04 0.96
CA SER A 347 -3.43 0.53 1.73
C SER A 347 -3.05 0.80 3.19
N CYS A 348 -2.23 -0.07 3.77
CA CYS A 348 -1.84 0.00 5.17
C CYS A 348 -0.92 1.20 5.45
N MET A 349 0.13 1.41 4.64
CA MET A 349 1.01 2.57 4.71
C MET A 349 0.24 3.89 4.58
N THR A 350 -0.82 3.87 3.79
CA THR A 350 -1.68 5.03 3.59
C THR A 350 -2.66 5.24 4.76
N CYS A 351 -3.32 4.19 5.26
CA CYS A 351 -4.26 4.29 6.40
C CYS A 351 -3.54 4.69 7.68
N HIS A 352 -2.28 4.27 7.81
CA HIS A 352 -1.43 4.51 8.96
C HIS A 352 -0.37 5.57 8.66
N ALA A 353 -0.75 6.60 7.89
CA ALA A 353 0.09 7.73 7.50
C ALA A 353 0.73 8.46 8.70
N SER A 354 0.09 8.39 9.87
CA SER A 354 0.54 9.00 11.14
C SER A 354 0.74 7.97 12.26
N GLY A 355 0.98 6.70 11.93
CA GLY A 355 1.15 5.64 12.92
C GLY A 355 -0.12 4.83 13.19
N ILE A 356 -0.17 4.17 14.34
CA ILE A 356 -1.35 3.43 14.80
C ILE A 356 -2.53 4.39 14.98
N ASN A 357 -3.70 4.01 14.48
CA ASN A 357 -4.92 4.83 14.59
C ASN A 357 -5.63 4.57 15.91
N PHE A 358 -6.27 5.61 16.46
CA PHE A 358 -7.13 5.44 17.61
C PHE A 358 -8.43 4.72 17.21
N PRO A 359 -8.97 3.85 18.07
CA PRO A 359 -10.28 3.26 17.85
C PRO A 359 -11.35 4.36 17.88
N ILE A 360 -12.29 4.31 16.92
CA ILE A 360 -13.41 5.27 16.85
C ILE A 360 -14.38 5.06 17.99
N GLU A 361 -14.75 3.79 18.24
CA GLU A 361 -15.70 3.42 19.28
C GLU A 361 -15.19 2.20 20.04
N SER A 362 -14.57 2.44 21.19
CA SER A 362 -14.11 1.39 22.10
C SER A 362 -15.27 0.84 22.94
N ALA A 363 -15.47 -0.47 22.89
CA ALA A 363 -16.48 -1.19 23.67
C ALA A 363 -15.92 -1.74 25.01
N GLY A 364 -14.61 -1.64 25.23
CA GLY A 364 -13.95 -2.08 26.46
C GLY A 364 -12.51 -2.50 26.23
N THR A 365 -11.83 -2.91 27.30
CA THR A 365 -10.45 -3.40 27.28
C THR A 365 -10.30 -4.66 28.11
N ASN A 366 -9.20 -5.38 27.87
CA ASN A 366 -8.78 -6.52 28.68
C ASN A 366 -7.27 -6.44 28.92
N ASN A 367 -6.82 -6.81 30.13
CA ASN A 367 -5.43 -6.71 30.60
C ASN A 367 -4.80 -5.30 30.54
N ALA A 368 -5.63 -4.26 30.38
CA ALA A 368 -5.25 -2.86 30.41
C ALA A 368 -6.48 -1.99 30.63
N THR A 369 -6.28 -0.78 31.13
CA THR A 369 -7.27 0.30 31.11
C THR A 369 -7.27 1.00 29.74
N MET A 370 -8.36 1.71 29.42
CA MET A 370 -8.40 2.56 28.23
C MET A 370 -7.28 3.62 28.22
N ALA A 371 -6.96 4.21 29.38
CA ALA A 371 -5.88 5.19 29.50
C ALA A 371 -4.52 4.57 29.14
N GLU A 372 -4.20 3.39 29.67
CA GLU A 372 -2.97 2.68 29.29
C GLU A 372 -2.93 2.36 27.79
N MET A 373 -4.05 1.95 27.21
CA MET A 373 -4.10 1.67 25.76
C MET A 373 -3.90 2.94 24.92
N THR A 374 -4.49 4.05 25.32
CA THR A 374 -4.26 5.37 24.71
C THR A 374 -2.78 5.76 24.80
N ASP A 375 -2.14 5.56 25.95
CA ASP A 375 -0.71 5.86 26.14
C ASP A 375 0.17 4.99 25.25
N LEU A 376 -0.14 3.70 25.10
CA LEU A 376 0.58 2.80 24.20
C LEU A 376 0.44 3.23 22.73
N ILE A 377 -0.78 3.59 22.29
CA ILE A 377 -1.00 4.12 20.94
C ILE A 377 -0.17 5.40 20.74
N ASN A 378 -0.18 6.32 21.71
CA ASN A 378 0.62 7.55 21.64
C ASN A 378 2.13 7.27 21.52
N GLN A 379 2.65 6.35 22.32
CA GLN A 379 4.07 5.96 22.27
C GLN A 379 4.44 5.36 20.92
N ASP A 380 3.63 4.42 20.42
CA ASP A 380 3.85 3.73 19.17
C ASP A 380 3.75 4.71 17.97
N ARG A 381 2.79 5.65 18.01
CA ARG A 381 2.68 6.76 17.03
C ARG A 381 3.87 7.70 17.08
N ALA A 382 4.31 8.13 18.27
CA ALA A 382 5.43 9.06 18.41
C ALA A 382 6.73 8.51 17.80
N ARG A 383 6.96 7.19 17.96
CA ARG A 383 8.08 6.50 17.30
C ARG A 383 7.99 6.65 15.77
N PHE A 384 6.83 6.34 15.20
CA PHE A 384 6.61 6.43 13.76
C PHE A 384 6.76 7.86 13.23
N ILE A 385 6.17 8.84 13.91
CA ILE A 385 6.25 10.27 13.54
C ILE A 385 7.70 10.77 13.63
N SER A 386 8.48 10.33 14.62
CA SER A 386 9.91 10.67 14.70
C SER A 386 10.67 10.17 13.47
N ALA A 387 10.41 8.93 13.03
CA ALA A 387 11.03 8.38 11.82
C ALA A 387 10.60 9.15 10.55
N LEU A 388 9.34 9.58 10.45
CA LEU A 388 8.89 10.44 9.35
C LEU A 388 9.64 11.79 9.33
N LYS A 389 9.82 12.40 10.50
CA LYS A 389 10.54 13.68 10.62
C LYS A 389 12.01 13.56 10.20
N GLU A 390 12.68 12.44 10.49
CA GLU A 390 14.05 12.18 10.03
C GLU A 390 14.17 12.08 8.50
N MET A 391 13.08 11.72 7.82
CA MET A 391 12.96 11.73 6.35
C MET A 391 12.54 13.10 5.78
N GLY A 392 12.28 14.09 6.64
CA GLY A 392 11.75 15.40 6.23
C GLY A 392 10.25 15.38 5.89
N ILE A 393 9.51 14.36 6.34
CA ILE A 393 8.07 14.21 6.13
C ILE A 393 7.35 14.69 7.39
N ASP A 394 6.65 15.82 7.28
CA ASP A 394 5.92 16.42 8.39
C ASP A 394 4.57 15.74 8.63
N GLU A 395 4.14 15.67 9.89
CA GLU A 395 2.79 15.21 10.23
C GLU A 395 1.73 16.16 9.64
N GLY A 396 0.63 15.59 9.14
CA GLY A 396 -0.48 16.34 8.57
C GLY A 396 -0.31 16.70 7.08
N LYS A 397 0.88 16.48 6.50
CA LYS A 397 1.04 16.52 5.03
C LYS A 397 0.24 15.36 4.38
N PRO A 398 -0.21 15.53 3.12
CA PRO A 398 -0.74 14.43 2.34
C PRO A 398 0.21 13.23 2.34
N GLU A 399 -0.33 12.02 2.45
CA GLU A 399 0.50 10.82 2.52
C GLU A 399 1.23 10.60 1.18
N PRO A 400 2.59 10.56 1.17
CA PRO A 400 3.33 10.68 -0.07
C PRO A 400 3.39 9.37 -0.90
N ILE A 401 3.18 8.20 -0.30
CA ILE A 401 3.11 6.94 -1.05
C ILE A 401 1.84 6.90 -1.90
N LEU A 402 0.66 7.18 -1.31
CA LEU A 402 -0.59 7.29 -2.05
C LEU A 402 -0.53 8.40 -3.10
N GLY A 403 0.02 9.56 -2.75
CA GLY A 403 0.22 10.66 -3.71
C GLY A 403 1.03 10.20 -4.93
N SER A 404 2.14 9.49 -4.70
CA SER A 404 3.00 8.94 -5.77
C SER A 404 2.28 7.89 -6.61
N VAL A 405 1.53 6.99 -5.97
CA VAL A 405 0.74 5.96 -6.66
C VAL A 405 -0.34 6.58 -7.54
N ASN A 406 -1.01 7.63 -7.06
CA ASN A 406 -2.02 8.35 -7.83
C ASN A 406 -1.40 9.09 -9.03
N ILE A 407 -0.21 9.68 -8.87
CA ILE A 407 0.56 10.29 -9.97
C ILE A 407 0.90 9.23 -11.02
N PHE A 408 1.45 8.09 -10.60
CA PHE A 408 1.82 6.99 -11.50
C PHE A 408 0.60 6.48 -12.30
N ARG A 409 -0.54 6.28 -11.63
CA ARG A 409 -1.78 5.86 -12.29
C ARG A 409 -2.28 6.90 -13.29
N ALA A 410 -2.31 8.17 -12.89
CA ALA A 410 -2.80 9.26 -13.74
C ALA A 410 -2.00 9.40 -15.05
N ASP A 411 -0.66 9.23 -14.99
CA ASP A 411 0.23 9.30 -16.16
C ASP A 411 -0.12 8.27 -17.26
N ARG A 412 -0.74 7.15 -16.88
CA ARG A 412 -1.11 6.07 -17.81
C ARG A 412 -2.54 6.11 -18.32
N GLY A 413 -3.28 7.18 -18.06
CA GLY A 413 -4.68 7.28 -18.46
C GLY A 413 -5.58 6.29 -17.72
N TYR A 414 -5.22 5.86 -16.49
CA TYR A 414 -6.08 5.05 -15.60
C TYR A 414 -7.38 5.76 -15.16
N ALA A 415 -7.72 6.90 -15.76
CA ALA A 415 -9.05 7.50 -15.66
C ALA A 415 -10.18 6.54 -16.12
N ASP A 416 -9.86 5.47 -16.88
CA ASP A 416 -10.82 4.43 -17.22
C ASP A 416 -10.95 3.38 -16.08
N LYS A 417 -11.98 3.59 -15.24
CA LYS A 417 -12.34 2.79 -14.05
C LYS A 417 -12.39 1.28 -14.29
N ARG A 418 -12.55 0.83 -15.55
CA ARG A 418 -12.64 -0.58 -15.93
C ARG A 418 -11.30 -1.34 -15.92
N ARG A 419 -10.14 -0.66 -15.97
CA ARG A 419 -8.81 -1.30 -16.00
C ARG A 419 -8.14 -1.46 -14.63
N GLN A 420 -8.68 -0.87 -13.57
CA GLN A 420 -8.12 -1.00 -12.21
C GLN A 420 -8.44 -2.37 -11.58
N ALA A 421 -9.62 -2.94 -11.89
CA ALA A 421 -9.97 -4.31 -11.47
C ALA A 421 -9.07 -5.40 -12.10
N SER A 422 -8.42 -5.12 -13.24
CA SER A 422 -7.44 -6.02 -13.85
C SER A 422 -6.02 -5.89 -13.27
N GLU A 423 -5.74 -4.94 -12.38
CA GLU A 423 -4.44 -4.82 -11.67
C GLU A 423 -4.18 -6.00 -10.69
N VAL A 424 -5.16 -6.89 -10.52
CA VAL A 424 -5.11 -8.05 -9.62
C VAL A 424 -4.88 -9.37 -10.37
N SER A 425 -4.80 -9.35 -11.71
CA SER A 425 -4.61 -10.58 -12.50
C SER A 425 -3.22 -11.18 -12.25
N GLY A 426 -3.13 -12.10 -11.29
CA GLY A 426 -1.89 -12.76 -10.87
C GLY A 426 -1.68 -12.86 -9.36
N LEU A 427 -2.51 -12.18 -8.56
CA LEU A 427 -2.47 -12.18 -7.08
C LEU A 427 -3.45 -13.18 -6.44
N THR A 428 -4.09 -14.03 -7.25
CA THR A 428 -4.88 -15.15 -6.72
C THR A 428 -3.94 -16.04 -5.89
N GLY A 429 -4.24 -16.14 -4.60
CA GLY A 429 -3.40 -16.81 -3.60
C GLY A 429 -2.78 -18.10 -4.11
N ARG A 430 -1.47 -18.24 -3.88
CA ARG A 430 -0.79 -19.54 -3.93
C ARG A 430 -1.00 -20.29 -2.64
#